data_AF-A0A1E1W1L7-F1
#
_entry.id   AF-A0A1E1W1L7-F1
#
_cell.length_a   1.000
_cell.length_b   1.000
_cell.length_c   1.000
_cell.angle_alpha   90.00
_cell.angle_beta   90.00
_cell.angle_gamma   90.00
#
_symmetry.space_group_name_H-M   'P 1'
#
loop_
_entity.id
_entity.type
_entity.pdbx_description
1 polymer ?
#
loop_
_entity_poly.entity_id
_entity_poly.type
_entity_poly.pdbx_seq_one_letter_code
_entity_poly.pdbx_strand_id
1 'polypeptide(L)'
;ASYILAVILSIILYVKSRKMDDSDLNPYGNTGYKLYDFCMGREIHPYIKNLDVKIWVSRIANINTLILAVLIFQHGVHLPAKAGNLTTENYKEFLSKVQLKPTILIFSMMQIIYILNFVMKEYKITTTFYWQSEGLGYLQCVA
;
A
#
# COMPACT_ATOMS: atom_id res chain seq x y z
N ALA A 1 14.27 4.24 2.63
CA ALA A 1 14.52 3.40 1.44
C ALA A 1 13.34 3.46 0.45
N SER A 2 12.12 3.14 0.88
CA SER A 2 10.93 3.09 0.01
C SER A 2 10.66 4.39 -0.77
N TYR A 3 10.83 5.55 -0.12
CA TYR A 3 10.68 6.86 -0.78
C TYR A 3 11.64 7.03 -1.97
N ILE A 4 12.94 6.76 -1.77
CA ILE A 4 13.96 6.88 -2.83
C ILE A 4 13.63 5.95 -4.00
N LEU A 5 13.19 4.72 -3.71
CA LEU A 5 12.78 3.76 -4.74
C LEU A 5 11.54 4.25 -5.52
N ALA A 6 10.55 4.83 -4.83
CA ALA A 6 9.37 5.41 -5.46
C ALA A 6 9.72 6.59 -6.39
N VAL A 7 10.63 7.47 -5.96
CA VAL A 7 11.13 8.57 -6.80
C VAL A 7 11.86 8.01 -8.03
N ILE A 8 12.75 7.05 -7.86
CA ILE A 8 13.46 6.41 -8.99
C ILE A 8 12.47 5.76 -9.95
N LEU A 9 11.47 5.03 -9.43
CA LEU A 9 10.42 4.40 -10.25
C LEU A 9 9.64 5.44 -11.05
N SER A 10 9.23 6.55 -10.43
CA SER A 10 8.52 7.63 -11.13
C SER A 10 9.35 8.25 -12.27
N ILE A 11 10.66 8.39 -12.08
CA ILE A 11 11.58 8.88 -13.11
C ILE A 11 11.67 7.86 -14.26
N ILE A 12 11.80 6.57 -13.96
CA ILE A 12 11.86 5.51 -14.97
C ILE A 12 10.58 5.49 -15.81
N LEU A 13 9.42 5.56 -15.17
CA LEU A 13 8.12 5.59 -15.84
C LEU A 13 7.96 6.83 -16.73
N TYR A 14 8.37 7.99 -16.23
CA TYR A 14 8.31 9.22 -17.01
C TYR A 14 9.24 9.19 -18.23
N VAL A 15 10.48 8.68 -18.09
CA VAL A 15 11.40 8.53 -19.22
C VAL A 15 10.89 7.52 -20.23
N LYS A 16 10.30 6.40 -19.78
CA LYS A 16 9.69 5.38 -20.65
C LYS A 16 8.55 5.96 -21.50
N SER A 17 7.68 6.76 -20.90
CA SER A 17 6.53 7.37 -21.59
C SER A 17 6.91 8.30 -22.75
N ARG A 18 8.16 8.77 -22.83
CA ARG A 18 8.63 9.63 -23.93
C ARG A 18 8.76 8.88 -25.26
N LYS A 19 8.74 7.55 -25.24
CA LYS A 19 8.84 6.70 -26.44
C LYS A 19 7.49 6.24 -26.98
N MET A 20 6.39 6.54 -26.27
CA MET A 20 5.04 6.18 -26.69
C MET A 20 4.44 7.23 -27.62
N ASP A 21 3.50 6.79 -28.45
CA ASP A 21 2.73 7.67 -29.32
C ASP A 21 1.71 8.48 -28.50
N ASP A 22 1.39 9.68 -28.96
CA ASP A 22 0.54 10.62 -28.22
C ASP A 22 -0.91 10.10 -28.08
N SER A 23 -1.35 9.18 -28.94
CA SER A 23 -2.67 8.54 -28.86
C SER A 23 -2.87 7.65 -27.64
N ASP A 24 -1.77 7.08 -27.13
CA ASP A 24 -1.78 6.08 -26.05
C ASP A 24 -1.49 6.72 -24.68
N LEU A 25 -1.22 8.02 -24.67
CA LEU A 25 -0.90 8.77 -23.47
C LEU A 25 -2.17 9.22 -22.73
N ASN A 26 -2.01 9.38 -21.42
CA ASN A 26 -3.04 9.92 -20.55
C ASN A 26 -3.40 11.36 -20.97
N PRO A 27 -4.67 11.66 -21.31
CA PRO A 27 -5.08 13.03 -21.66
C PRO A 27 -4.84 14.02 -20.51
N TYR A 28 -4.91 13.56 -19.26
CA TYR A 28 -4.65 14.39 -18.07
C TYR A 28 -3.15 14.59 -17.78
N GLY A 29 -2.27 13.81 -18.43
CA GLY A 29 -0.82 13.83 -18.22
C GLY A 29 -0.03 14.22 -19.47
N ASN A 30 -0.67 14.70 -20.53
CA ASN A 30 -0.02 15.14 -21.76
C ASN A 30 -0.31 16.62 -22.05
N THR A 31 -0.04 17.49 -21.07
CA THR A 31 -0.33 18.93 -21.16
C THR A 31 0.79 19.75 -21.80
N GLY A 32 1.99 19.16 -21.94
CA GLY A 32 3.19 19.84 -22.41
C GLY A 32 4.01 20.47 -21.27
N TYR A 33 3.46 20.56 -20.06
CA TYR A 33 4.15 21.03 -18.88
C TYR A 33 4.90 19.88 -18.19
N LYS A 34 6.22 19.78 -18.44
CA LYS A 34 7.06 18.66 -18.00
C LYS A 34 6.94 18.27 -16.52
N LEU A 35 6.87 19.25 -15.62
CA LEU A 35 6.77 18.98 -14.18
C LEU A 35 5.39 18.43 -13.80
N TYR A 36 4.33 19.01 -14.35
CA TYR A 36 2.96 18.56 -14.13
C TYR A 36 2.74 17.15 -14.70
N ASP A 37 3.19 16.93 -15.93
CA ASP A 37 3.10 15.62 -16.62
C ASP A 37 3.93 14.54 -15.88
N PHE A 38 5.02 14.91 -15.21
CA PHE A 38 5.78 14.02 -14.32
C PHE A 38 4.99 13.68 -13.04
N CYS A 39 4.35 14.67 -12.42
CA CYS A 39 3.56 14.46 -11.21
C CYS A 39 2.32 13.60 -11.45
N MET A 40 1.56 13.89 -12.52
CA MET A 40 0.34 13.15 -12.87
C MET A 40 0.62 11.82 -13.57
N GLY A 41 1.74 11.70 -14.27
CA GLY A 41 2.06 10.50 -15.03
C GLY A 41 1.43 10.51 -16.42
N ARG A 42 2.27 10.25 -17.42
CA ARG A 42 1.89 10.29 -18.84
C ARG A 42 1.25 8.99 -19.32
N GLU A 43 1.45 7.87 -18.62
CA GLU A 43 0.87 6.56 -18.93
C GLU A 43 -0.20 6.22 -17.88
N ILE A 44 -1.39 5.77 -18.31
CA ILE A 44 -2.44 5.28 -17.41
C ILE A 44 -2.03 3.91 -16.82
N HIS A 45 -1.65 2.97 -17.69
CA HIS A 45 -1.22 1.62 -17.33
C HIS A 45 0.18 1.35 -17.88
N PRO A 46 1.25 1.71 -17.15
CA PRO A 46 2.59 1.41 -17.59
C PRO A 46 2.90 -0.08 -17.41
N TYR A 47 3.14 -0.76 -18.54
CA TYR A 47 3.63 -2.13 -18.55
C TYR A 47 5.16 -2.17 -18.61
N ILE A 48 5.77 -2.92 -17.70
CA ILE A 48 7.17 -3.35 -17.82
C ILE A 48 7.13 -4.83 -18.22
N LYS A 49 7.47 -5.13 -19.48
CA LYS A 49 7.24 -6.43 -20.12
C LYS A 49 5.75 -6.79 -20.09
N ASN A 50 5.34 -7.68 -19.18
CA ASN A 50 3.95 -8.16 -19.05
C ASN A 50 3.33 -7.82 -17.68
N LEU A 51 3.99 -6.97 -16.89
CA LEU A 51 3.56 -6.63 -15.55
C LEU A 51 3.06 -5.18 -15.54
N ASP A 52 1.79 -5.01 -15.16
CA ASP A 52 1.19 -3.69 -14.90
C ASP A 52 1.80 -3.15 -13.59
N VAL A 53 2.61 -2.10 -13.72
CA VAL A 53 3.32 -1.51 -12.59
C VAL A 53 2.34 -0.88 -11.60
N LYS A 54 1.20 -0.35 -12.06
CA LYS A 54 0.19 0.28 -11.20
C LYS A 54 -0.40 -0.75 -10.25
N ILE A 55 -0.84 -1.89 -10.79
CA ILE A 55 -1.37 -3.01 -10.00
C ILE A 55 -0.30 -3.54 -9.04
N TRP A 56 0.93 -3.69 -9.51
CA TRP A 56 2.01 -4.22 -8.70
C TRP A 56 2.36 -3.33 -7.50
N VAL A 57 2.48 -2.01 -7.70
CA VAL A 57 2.72 -1.05 -6.62
C VAL A 57 1.58 -1.09 -5.60
N SER A 58 0.32 -1.10 -6.06
CA SER A 58 -0.85 -1.19 -5.18
C SER A 58 -0.84 -2.46 -4.32
N ARG A 59 -0.56 -3.62 -4.92
CA ARG A 59 -0.48 -4.89 -4.18
C ARG A 59 0.59 -4.86 -3.11
N ILE A 60 1.79 -4.37 -3.44
CA ILE A 60 2.90 -4.26 -2.48
C ILE A 60 2.53 -3.31 -1.33
N ALA A 61 1.94 -2.15 -1.63
CA ALA A 61 1.51 -1.18 -0.63
C ALA A 61 0.49 -1.79 0.34
N ASN A 62 -0.53 -2.49 -0.18
CA ASN A 62 -1.56 -3.13 0.64
C ASN A 62 -1.00 -4.26 1.50
N ILE A 63 -0.15 -5.13 0.96
CA ILE A 63 0.48 -6.23 1.71
C ILE A 63 1.37 -5.68 2.82
N ASN A 64 2.20 -4.68 2.53
CA ASN A 64 3.06 -4.05 3.53
C ASN A 64 2.25 -3.38 4.64
N THR A 65 1.16 -2.70 4.29
CA THR A 65 0.27 -2.06 5.26
C THR A 65 -0.44 -3.10 6.13
N LEU A 66 -0.83 -4.25 5.55
CA LEU A 66 -1.41 -5.36 6.30
C LEU A 66 -0.42 -5.93 7.33
N ILE A 67 0.82 -6.17 6.92
CA ILE A 67 1.89 -6.64 7.82
C ILE A 67 2.08 -5.62 8.97
N LEU A 68 2.17 -4.33 8.65
CA LEU A 68 2.31 -3.28 9.65
C LEU A 68 1.13 -3.24 10.62
N ALA A 69 -0.10 -3.38 10.13
CA ALA A 69 -1.30 -3.40 10.96
C ALA A 69 -1.31 -4.58 11.93
N VAL A 70 -0.86 -5.76 11.49
CA VAL A 70 -0.70 -6.95 12.35
C VAL A 70 0.37 -6.73 13.42
N LEU A 71 1.50 -6.10 13.09
CA LEU A 71 2.54 -5.77 14.06
C LEU A 71 2.05 -4.76 15.11
N ILE A 72 1.30 -3.74 14.68
CA ILE A 72 0.67 -2.76 15.59
C ILE A 72 -0.35 -3.45 16.50
N PHE A 73 -1.13 -4.39 15.96
CA PHE A 73 -2.06 -5.20 16.75
C PHE A 73 -1.33 -6.00 17.83
N GLN A 74 -0.23 -6.70 17.47
CA GLN A 74 0.60 -7.44 18.43
C GLN A 74 1.15 -6.53 19.55
N HIS A 75 1.58 -5.31 19.19
CA HIS A 75 2.03 -4.33 20.17
C HIS A 75 0.88 -3.87 21.09
N GLY A 76 -0.33 -3.71 20.57
CA GLY A 76 -1.51 -3.36 21.35
C GLY A 76 -1.91 -4.40 22.41
N VAL A 77 -1.50 -5.66 22.24
CA VAL A 77 -1.81 -6.77 23.15
C VAL A 77 -0.74 -6.94 24.25
N HIS A 78 0.49 -6.40 24.09
CA HIS A 78 1.61 -6.50 25.04
C HIS A 78 1.58 -7.77 25.90
N LEU A 79 1.79 -8.94 25.26
CA LEU A 79 1.94 -10.19 26.00
C LEU A 79 3.32 -10.17 26.70
N PRO A 80 3.41 -10.30 28.03
CA PRO A 80 4.70 -10.43 28.69
C PRO A 80 5.38 -11.72 28.20
N ALA A 81 6.46 -11.57 27.44
CA ALA A 81 7.21 -12.68 26.85
C ALA A 81 7.95 -13.46 27.94
N LYS A 82 7.28 -14.44 28.57
CA LYS A 82 7.88 -15.58 29.28
C LYS A 82 6.78 -16.58 29.66
N ALA A 83 6.39 -17.42 28.70
CA ALA A 83 5.63 -18.63 29.00
C ALA A 83 6.60 -19.76 29.39
N GLY A 84 7.13 -19.71 30.61
CA GLY A 84 7.71 -20.89 31.25
C GLY A 84 6.59 -21.73 31.87
N ASN A 85 6.64 -23.05 31.69
CA ASN A 85 5.75 -24.10 32.23
C ASN A 85 4.39 -23.60 32.77
N LEU A 86 3.36 -23.72 31.92
CA LEU A 86 1.99 -23.31 32.21
C LEU A 86 1.32 -24.26 33.22
N THR A 87 1.42 -23.96 34.51
CA THR A 87 0.52 -24.46 35.56
C THR A 87 -0.73 -23.57 35.67
N THR A 88 -1.85 -24.13 36.13
CA THR A 88 -3.18 -23.47 36.22
C THR A 88 -3.16 -22.18 37.05
N GLU A 89 -2.24 -22.07 38.01
CA GLU A 89 -2.05 -20.89 38.86
C GLU A 89 -1.31 -19.74 38.14
N ASN A 90 -0.33 -20.08 37.27
CA ASN A 90 0.42 -19.10 36.47
C ASN A 90 -0.45 -18.42 35.39
N TYR A 91 -1.53 -19.05 34.94
CA TYR A 91 -2.41 -18.49 33.90
C TYR A 91 -3.20 -17.27 34.39
N LYS A 92 -3.67 -17.29 35.64
CA LYS A 92 -4.36 -16.14 36.25
C LYS A 92 -3.42 -14.96 36.46
N GLU A 93 -2.19 -15.22 36.89
CA GLU A 93 -1.17 -14.19 37.06
C GLU A 93 -0.73 -13.60 35.71
N PHE A 94 -0.63 -14.42 34.66
CA PHE A 94 -0.35 -13.97 33.29
C PHE A 94 -1.45 -13.06 32.75
N LEU A 95 -2.73 -13.44 32.92
CA LEU A 95 -3.89 -12.64 32.50
C LEU A 95 -3.94 -11.27 33.19
N SER A 96 -3.55 -11.21 34.48
CA SER A 96 -3.50 -9.95 35.23
C SER A 96 -2.41 -8.98 34.76
N LYS A 97 -1.38 -9.48 34.06
CA LYS A 97 -0.25 -8.69 33.54
C LYS A 97 -0.45 -8.24 32.08
N VAL A 98 -1.53 -8.65 31.43
CA VAL A 98 -1.83 -8.23 30.05
C VAL A 98 -2.29 -6.79 30.06
N GLN A 99 -1.44 -5.89 29.57
CA GLN A 99 -1.78 -4.48 29.39
C GLN A 99 -2.41 -4.28 28.01
N LEU A 100 -3.74 -4.33 27.96
CA LEU A 100 -4.48 -4.02 26.74
C LEU A 100 -4.56 -2.51 26.56
N LYS A 101 -4.11 -2.02 25.40
CA LYS A 101 -4.34 -0.64 24.95
C LYS A 101 -5.53 -0.65 23.99
N PRO A 102 -6.78 -0.44 24.46
CA PRO A 102 -7.99 -0.68 23.67
C PRO A 102 -8.04 0.15 22.38
N THR A 103 -7.54 1.39 22.41
CA THR A 103 -7.52 2.27 21.23
C THR A 103 -6.70 1.69 20.07
N ILE A 104 -5.52 1.13 20.36
CA ILE A 104 -4.63 0.55 19.33
C ILE A 104 -5.23 -0.74 18.78
N LEU A 105 -5.86 -1.54 19.65
CA LEU A 105 -6.49 -2.79 19.27
C LEU A 105 -7.66 -2.56 18.31
N ILE A 106 -8.55 -1.63 18.64
CA ILE A 106 -9.71 -1.30 17.80
C ILE A 106 -9.24 -0.72 16.45
N PHE A 107 -8.31 0.23 16.48
CA PHE A 107 -7.74 0.82 15.28
C PHE A 107 -7.13 -0.23 14.34
N SER A 108 -6.26 -1.10 14.87
CA SER A 108 -5.61 -2.14 14.08
C SER A 108 -6.59 -3.20 13.57
N MET A 109 -7.62 -3.58 14.34
CA MET A 109 -8.68 -4.46 13.85
C MET A 109 -9.44 -3.85 12.67
N MET A 110 -9.88 -2.59 12.79
CA MET A 110 -10.57 -1.89 11.71
C MET A 110 -9.70 -1.79 10.45
N GLN A 111 -8.42 -1.47 10.63
CA GLN A 111 -7.46 -1.36 9.54
C GLN A 111 -7.24 -2.70 8.83
N ILE A 112 -7.09 -3.80 9.58
CA ILE A 112 -6.92 -5.14 9.01
C ILE A 112 -8.16 -5.53 8.18
N ILE A 113 -9.37 -5.31 8.70
CA ILE A 113 -10.61 -5.61 7.97
C ILE A 113 -10.71 -4.79 6.68
N TYR A 114 -10.37 -3.50 6.73
CA TYR A 114 -10.42 -2.62 5.58
C TYR A 114 -9.46 -3.08 4.47
N ILE A 115 -8.19 -3.35 4.81
CA ILE A 115 -7.18 -3.79 3.83
C ILE A 115 -7.53 -5.18 3.30
N LEU A 116 -8.03 -6.09 4.14
CA LEU A 116 -8.42 -7.42 3.70
C LEU A 116 -9.57 -7.36 2.68
N ASN A 117 -10.55 -6.47 2.89
CA ASN A 117 -11.61 -6.24 1.90
C ASN A 117 -11.04 -5.71 0.57
N PHE A 118 -10.00 -4.87 0.61
CA PHE A 118 -9.31 -4.40 -0.60
C PHE A 118 -8.65 -5.57 -1.35
N VAL A 119 -7.92 -6.44 -0.65
CA VAL A 119 -7.25 -7.61 -1.24
C VAL A 119 -8.26 -8.62 -1.80
N MET A 120 -9.35 -8.90 -1.06
CA MET A 120 -10.37 -9.87 -1.50
C MET A 120 -11.20 -9.40 -2.69
N LYS A 121 -11.43 -8.09 -2.83
CA LYS A 121 -12.28 -7.51 -3.89
C LYS A 121 -11.48 -6.63 -4.83
N GLU A 122 -10.25 -7.03 -5.15
CA GLU A 122 -9.36 -6.28 -6.03
C GLU A 122 -10.01 -5.94 -7.38
N TYR A 123 -10.81 -6.86 -7.93
CA TYR A 123 -11.54 -6.66 -9.18
C TYR A 123 -12.53 -5.47 -9.16
N LYS A 124 -13.05 -5.08 -7.99
CA LYS A 124 -13.94 -3.91 -7.90
C LYS A 124 -13.14 -2.61 -7.95
N ILE A 125 -11.94 -2.62 -7.37
CA ILE A 125 -11.08 -1.44 -7.29
C ILE A 125 -10.55 -1.07 -8.68
N THR A 126 -10.21 -2.06 -9.51
CA THR A 126 -9.73 -1.82 -10.87
C THR A 126 -10.77 -1.16 -11.80
N THR A 127 -12.06 -1.18 -11.42
CA THR A 127 -13.14 -0.52 -12.17
C THR A 127 -13.36 0.94 -11.77
N THR A 128 -12.63 1.45 -10.78
CA THR A 128 -12.80 2.84 -10.32
C THR A 128 -12.10 3.83 -11.25
N PHE A 129 -12.57 5.09 -11.24
CA PHE A 129 -11.97 6.18 -12.00
C PHE A 129 -10.46 6.33 -11.74
N TYR A 130 -10.06 6.26 -10.48
CA TYR A 130 -8.65 6.31 -10.07
C TYR A 130 -7.79 5.28 -10.83
N TRP A 131 -8.33 4.08 -11.05
CA TRP A 131 -7.62 3.03 -11.76
C TRP A 131 -7.64 3.20 -13.27
N GLN A 132 -8.78 3.58 -13.86
CA GLN A 132 -8.97 3.61 -15.31
C GLN A 132 -8.54 4.92 -15.99
N SER A 133 -8.53 6.04 -15.26
CA SER A 133 -8.35 7.36 -15.87
C SER A 133 -7.12 8.11 -15.38
N GLU A 134 -6.67 7.85 -14.15
CA GLU A 134 -5.47 8.53 -13.64
C GLU A 134 -4.16 7.85 -14.08
N GLY A 135 -3.16 8.67 -14.38
CA GLY A 135 -1.82 8.24 -14.75
C GLY A 135 -0.99 7.77 -13.57
N LEU A 136 -0.06 6.86 -13.81
CA LEU A 136 0.92 6.45 -12.80
C LEU A 136 2.12 7.41 -12.82
N GLY A 137 1.99 8.52 -12.09
CA GLY A 137 3.04 9.53 -11.92
C GLY A 137 3.75 9.48 -10.58
N TYR A 138 4.56 10.52 -10.31
CA TYR A 138 5.20 10.69 -8.99
C TYR A 138 4.18 10.70 -7.85
N LEU A 139 3.02 11.34 -8.04
CA LEU A 139 1.99 11.44 -6.99
C LEU A 139 1.53 10.04 -6.54
N GLN A 140 1.21 9.16 -7.48
CA GLN A 140 0.71 7.82 -7.19
C GLN A 140 1.80 6.84 -6.75
N CYS A 141 3.06 7.07 -7.12
CA CYS A 141 4.17 6.21 -6.71
C CYS A 141 4.65 6.50 -5.28
N VAL A 142 4.53 7.75 -4.83
CA VAL A 142 5.10 8.22 -3.57
C VAL A 142 4.06 8.36 -2.45
N ALA A 143 2.81 8.72 -2.78
CA ALA A 143 1.72 8.85 -1.82
C ALA A 143 1.27 7.49 -1.28
#